data_AF-A0A2V9HR19-F1
#
_entry.id   AF-A0A2V9HR19-F1
#
_cell.length_a   1.000
_cell.length_b   1.000
_cell.length_c   1.000
_cell.angle_alpha   90.00
_cell.angle_beta   90.00
_cell.angle_gamma   90.00
#
_symmetry.space_group_name_H-M   'P 1'
#
loop_
_entity.id
_entity.type
_entity.pdbx_description
1 polymer ?
#
loop_
_entity_poly.entity_id
_entity_poly.type
_entity_poly.pdbx_seq_one_letter_code
_entity_poly.pdbx_strand_id
1 'polypeptide(L)'
;MAVTADKFSRLAALKPMRPIPARPAAIRTPDEADALGRLLGAGVARNHFGEHLSIRNWFSTPEFTDPSSTTLELLSRTRDESLSRKTRAALEDPEKWLFLDTETTGLAGGTGTYAFLIGLAWWDAGGLQVEQFFMRDFAEEHSLLHELSHRIAERPVLVTFNGKSFDWPLLENRFTMTRSIAVPKLAAHLDLLHPARVLWKLRLGSVRLVELERHVIDAPRLGWHRENDVASALIPQYYFDYLRGGPAEPLAGVVRHNQMDLRGLAALFCKVNELLSAAPNAANEIESLDLFGLSRFLRRRGDPDRAHSACAQALAMGLPAEFRPKARRDLALMAKRRGEHARAAEIWLQIVADLHDGIHACEQLAIYYERHARDLAKAAEFAQLAIAKLLRERANSRDPLLTARFARLEKKFLQRVARLEKKSRPSSSARPRDARPVAAPKASSGLW
;
A
#
# COMPACT_ATOMS: atom_id res chain seq x y z
N MET A 1 46.49 -15.04 -32.21
CA MET A 1 45.31 -14.24 -32.59
C MET A 1 45.36 -12.96 -31.79
N ALA A 2 45.46 -11.83 -32.47
CA ALA A 2 45.70 -10.51 -31.88
C ALA A 2 44.46 -10.01 -31.12
N VAL A 3 44.67 -9.55 -29.89
CA VAL A 3 43.68 -8.85 -29.07
C VAL A 3 43.46 -7.47 -29.69
N THR A 4 42.32 -7.26 -30.32
CA THR A 4 41.88 -5.94 -30.78
C THR A 4 41.65 -5.04 -29.56
N ALA A 5 42.60 -4.16 -29.29
CA ALA A 5 42.45 -3.06 -28.36
C ALA A 5 41.27 -2.17 -28.80
N ASP A 6 40.29 -2.02 -27.90
CA ASP A 6 39.10 -1.22 -28.09
C ASP A 6 39.47 0.28 -28.29
N LYS A 7 39.48 0.71 -29.55
CA LYS A 7 39.90 2.04 -30.00
C LYS A 7 39.00 3.17 -29.47
N PHE A 8 37.84 2.87 -28.86
CA PHE A 8 36.91 3.86 -28.34
C PHE A 8 37.17 4.26 -26.88
N SER A 9 37.95 3.46 -26.14
CA SER A 9 38.26 3.70 -24.71
C SER A 9 39.13 4.95 -24.44
N ARG A 10 39.69 5.59 -25.49
CA ARG A 10 40.56 6.78 -25.38
C ARG A 10 39.88 8.10 -25.76
N LEU A 11 38.62 8.09 -26.20
CA LEU A 11 37.88 9.31 -26.50
C LEU A 11 37.51 10.03 -25.19
N ALA A 12 38.08 11.22 -24.98
CA ALA A 12 37.83 12.03 -23.79
C ALA A 12 36.33 12.37 -23.58
N ALA A 13 35.55 12.38 -24.67
CA ALA A 13 34.10 12.61 -24.67
C ALA A 13 33.26 11.46 -24.05
N LEU A 14 33.85 10.28 -23.84
CA LEU A 14 33.18 9.11 -23.25
C LEU A 14 33.61 8.83 -21.80
N LYS A 15 34.43 9.71 -21.20
CA LYS A 15 34.76 9.60 -19.77
C LYS A 15 33.60 10.16 -18.94
N PRO A 16 33.06 9.41 -17.96
CA PRO A 16 32.07 9.97 -17.06
C PRO A 16 32.65 11.20 -16.35
N MET A 17 31.91 12.30 -16.41
CA MET A 17 32.27 13.55 -15.76
C MET A 17 32.47 13.28 -14.26
N ARG A 18 33.65 13.63 -13.72
CA ARG A 18 33.90 13.51 -12.28
C ARG A 18 32.87 14.40 -11.55
N PRO A 19 32.19 13.91 -10.51
CA PRO A 19 31.31 14.75 -9.71
C PRO A 19 32.16 15.84 -9.06
N ILE A 20 31.91 17.08 -9.45
CA ILE A 20 32.47 18.26 -8.79
C ILE A 20 31.70 18.39 -7.47
N PRO A 21 32.36 18.53 -6.31
CA PRO A 21 31.67 18.76 -5.05
C PRO A 21 30.88 20.08 -5.17
N ALA A 22 29.56 19.98 -5.08
CA ALA A 22 28.66 21.11 -5.18
C ALA A 22 28.80 22.00 -3.94
N ARG A 23 29.11 23.28 -4.17
CA ARG A 23 28.92 24.33 -3.18
C ARG A 23 27.40 24.56 -3.10
N PRO A 24 26.77 24.69 -1.90
CA PRO A 24 25.34 24.94 -1.82
C PRO A 24 24.99 26.16 -2.70
N ALA A 25 23.99 26.02 -3.55
CA ALA A 25 23.61 27.06 -4.49
C ALA A 25 23.34 28.36 -3.72
N ALA A 26 24.02 29.44 -4.09
CA ALA A 26 23.78 30.74 -3.48
C ALA A 26 22.37 31.20 -3.88
N ILE A 27 21.47 31.28 -2.90
CA ILE A 27 20.14 31.82 -3.10
C ILE A 27 20.23 33.33 -2.95
N ARG A 28 19.93 34.06 -4.03
CA ARG A 28 19.83 35.52 -4.00
C ARG A 28 18.39 35.95 -3.74
N THR A 29 18.21 37.11 -3.13
CA THR A 29 16.90 37.77 -3.08
C THR A 29 16.45 38.11 -4.50
N PRO A 30 15.16 37.98 -4.85
CA PRO A 30 14.66 38.38 -6.17
C PRO A 30 14.89 39.88 -6.41
N ASP A 31 15.22 40.23 -7.64
CA ASP A 31 15.40 41.63 -8.05
C ASP A 31 14.05 42.38 -8.00
N GLU A 32 14.05 43.72 -7.97
CA GLU A 32 12.81 44.54 -7.96
C GLU A 32 11.90 44.28 -9.18
N ALA A 33 12.44 43.72 -10.27
CA ALA A 33 11.67 43.32 -11.44
C ALA A 33 10.95 41.95 -11.28
N ASP A 34 11.37 41.08 -10.35
CA ASP A 34 10.78 39.74 -10.18
C ASP A 34 9.59 39.77 -9.22
N ALA A 35 8.45 40.23 -9.74
CA ALA A 35 7.20 40.36 -8.99
C ALA A 35 6.68 39.01 -8.46
N LEU A 36 6.84 37.92 -9.23
CA LEU A 36 6.42 36.58 -8.81
C LEU A 36 7.29 36.08 -7.65
N GLY A 37 8.62 36.21 -7.76
CA GLY A 37 9.53 35.83 -6.68
C GLY A 37 9.18 36.51 -5.36
N ARG A 38 8.87 37.82 -5.38
CA ARG A 38 8.41 38.54 -4.18
C ARG A 38 7.05 38.08 -3.67
N LEU A 39 6.08 37.88 -4.57
CA LEU A 39 4.74 37.39 -4.21
C LEU A 39 4.82 36.05 -3.46
N LEU A 40 5.70 35.16 -3.90
CA LEU A 40 5.89 33.83 -3.32
C LEU A 40 6.83 33.82 -2.11
N GLY A 41 7.52 34.93 -1.80
CA GLY A 41 8.61 34.94 -0.82
C GLY A 41 9.77 34.02 -1.22
N ALA A 42 9.96 33.81 -2.53
CA ALA A 42 10.99 32.93 -3.07
C ALA A 42 12.36 33.62 -3.09
N GLY A 43 13.42 32.83 -3.03
CA GLY A 43 14.75 33.24 -3.51
C GLY A 43 15.03 32.70 -4.91
N VAL A 44 16.00 33.29 -5.61
CA VAL A 44 16.46 32.80 -6.92
C VAL A 44 17.69 31.93 -6.71
N ALA A 45 17.55 30.63 -6.99
CA ALA A 45 18.65 29.69 -6.99
C ALA A 45 19.28 29.66 -8.38
N ARG A 46 20.63 29.55 -8.43
CA ARG A 46 21.38 29.49 -9.70
C ARG A 46 22.37 28.35 -9.69
N ASN A 47 22.40 27.61 -10.79
CA ASN A 47 23.41 26.61 -11.09
C ASN A 47 23.87 26.75 -12.55
N HIS A 48 24.67 25.81 -13.03
CA HIS A 48 25.24 25.88 -14.37
C HIS A 48 24.22 25.61 -15.49
N PHE A 49 23.00 25.14 -15.17
CA PHE A 49 21.90 24.96 -16.11
C PHE A 49 20.96 26.16 -16.17
N GLY A 50 21.10 27.14 -15.27
CA GLY A 50 20.28 28.35 -15.24
C GLY A 50 19.78 28.68 -13.85
N GLU A 51 18.66 29.38 -13.80
CA GLU A 51 18.03 29.86 -12.57
C GLU A 51 16.66 29.22 -12.38
N HIS A 52 16.20 29.15 -11.14
CA HIS A 52 14.84 28.77 -10.76
C HIS A 52 14.45 29.45 -9.45
N LEU A 53 13.16 29.47 -9.12
CA LEU A 53 12.69 29.96 -7.84
C LEU A 53 12.73 28.85 -6.78
N SER A 54 13.22 29.18 -5.59
CA SER A 54 13.26 28.31 -4.42
C SER A 54 12.53 28.99 -3.26
N ILE A 55 11.43 28.39 -2.82
CA ILE A 55 10.69 28.81 -1.63
C ILE A 55 11.10 27.90 -0.48
N ARG A 56 11.49 28.48 0.66
CA ARG A 56 11.89 27.74 1.86
C ARG A 56 11.08 28.18 3.06
N ASN A 57 10.43 27.24 3.73
CA ASN A 57 9.69 27.48 4.95
C ASN A 57 10.02 26.42 6.00
N TRP A 58 9.98 26.82 7.27
CA TRP A 58 10.17 25.91 8.39
C TRP A 58 8.90 25.88 9.22
N PHE A 59 8.49 24.68 9.63
CA PHE A 59 7.29 24.47 10.44
C PHE A 59 7.63 23.70 11.70
N SER A 60 7.10 24.16 12.85
CA SER A 60 7.23 23.42 14.11
C SER A 60 6.37 22.15 14.13
N THR A 61 5.39 22.03 13.24
CA THR A 61 4.51 20.87 13.12
C THR A 61 4.48 20.33 11.70
N PRO A 62 4.41 19.00 11.52
CA PRO A 62 4.31 17.97 12.56
C PRO A 62 5.67 17.71 13.24
N GLU A 63 5.64 17.38 14.53
CA GLU A 63 6.83 16.94 15.25
C GLU A 63 7.35 15.63 14.66
N PHE A 64 8.68 15.49 14.62
CA PHE A 64 9.29 14.26 14.15
C PHE A 64 9.01 13.12 15.13
N THR A 65 8.59 11.98 14.62
CA THR A 65 8.43 10.76 15.40
C THR A 65 9.36 9.69 14.86
N ASP A 66 10.25 9.19 15.71
CA ASP A 66 11.20 8.15 15.31
C ASP A 66 10.47 6.93 14.73
N PRO A 67 10.82 6.50 13.51
CA PRO A 67 10.19 5.35 12.90
C PRO A 67 10.56 4.08 13.65
N SER A 68 9.57 3.28 14.04
CA SER A 68 9.88 1.97 14.61
C SER A 68 10.46 1.05 13.52
N SER A 69 11.45 0.23 13.85
CA SER A 69 12.01 -0.75 12.92
C SER A 69 10.92 -1.66 12.33
N THR A 70 9.91 -1.99 13.14
CA THR A 70 8.73 -2.76 12.72
C THR A 70 7.92 -2.01 11.67
N THR A 71 7.65 -0.71 11.88
CA THR A 71 6.96 0.14 10.89
C THR A 71 7.70 0.13 9.57
N LEU A 72 9.02 0.35 9.60
CA LEU A 72 9.85 0.42 8.39
C LEU A 72 9.80 -0.89 7.62
N GLU A 73 9.90 -2.03 8.29
CA GLU A 73 9.77 -3.33 7.64
C GLU A 73 8.38 -3.56 7.04
N LEU A 74 7.31 -3.17 7.74
CA LEU A 74 5.94 -3.32 7.26
C LEU A 74 5.62 -2.43 6.05
N LEU A 75 6.22 -1.23 5.97
CA LEU A 75 6.03 -0.29 4.87
C LEU A 75 6.89 -0.65 3.65
N SER A 76 8.12 -1.10 3.87
CA SER A 76 9.11 -1.35 2.81
C SER A 76 9.00 -2.72 2.14
N ARG A 77 8.47 -3.75 2.82
CA ARG A 77 8.34 -5.10 2.25
C ARG A 77 7.35 -5.14 1.08
N THR A 78 7.76 -5.69 -0.05
CA THR A 78 6.88 -6.47 -0.95
C THR A 78 6.92 -7.93 -0.47
N ARG A 79 5.86 -8.70 -0.72
CA ARG A 79 5.58 -9.95 0.02
C ARG A 79 6.70 -11.01 -0.04
N ASP A 80 7.62 -10.90 -1.00
CA ASP A 80 8.59 -11.94 -1.34
C ASP A 80 10.05 -11.45 -1.53
N GLU A 81 10.39 -10.21 -1.15
CA GLU A 81 11.76 -9.67 -1.32
C GLU A 81 12.36 -9.16 -0.01
N SER A 82 13.51 -9.70 0.37
CA SER A 82 14.32 -9.17 1.47
C SER A 82 15.03 -7.90 1.03
N LEU A 83 14.90 -6.83 1.83
CA LEU A 83 15.64 -5.58 1.59
C LEU A 83 17.15 -5.83 1.67
N SER A 84 17.90 -5.17 0.79
CA SER A 84 19.36 -5.14 0.91
C SER A 84 19.78 -4.48 2.24
N ARG A 85 20.92 -4.88 2.82
CA ARG A 85 21.44 -4.23 4.05
C ARG A 85 21.61 -2.72 3.88
N LYS A 86 22.03 -2.28 2.68
CA LYS A 86 22.19 -0.86 2.35
C LYS A 86 20.85 -0.12 2.38
N THR A 87 19.81 -0.72 1.80
CA THR A 87 18.45 -0.17 1.81
C THR A 87 17.90 -0.07 3.23
N ARG A 88 18.11 -1.10 4.06
CA ARG A 88 17.70 -1.08 5.47
C ARG A 88 18.39 0.04 6.25
N ALA A 89 19.72 0.16 6.14
CA ALA A 89 20.46 1.22 6.82
C ALA A 89 20.00 2.62 6.42
N ALA A 90 19.68 2.84 5.13
CA ALA A 90 19.13 4.12 4.69
C ALA A 90 17.72 4.39 5.21
N LEU A 91 16.86 3.36 5.32
CA LEU A 91 15.52 3.48 5.90
C LEU A 91 15.58 3.79 7.41
N GLU A 92 16.54 3.23 8.13
CA GLU A 92 16.72 3.44 9.57
C GLU A 92 17.34 4.80 9.93
N ASP A 93 17.84 5.54 8.94
CA ASP A 93 18.42 6.88 9.10
C ASP A 93 17.44 7.96 8.58
N PRO A 94 16.70 8.66 9.47
CA PRO A 94 15.74 9.69 9.07
C PRO A 94 16.37 10.86 8.32
N GLU A 95 17.67 11.13 8.49
CA GLU A 95 18.35 12.19 7.74
C GLU A 95 18.43 11.86 6.25
N LYS A 96 18.21 10.60 5.85
CA LYS A 96 18.16 10.15 4.44
C LYS A 96 16.77 10.29 3.80
N TRP A 97 15.79 10.78 4.53
CA TRP A 97 14.41 10.79 4.06
C TRP A 97 14.07 12.11 3.38
N LEU A 98 13.36 12.00 2.26
CA LEU A 98 12.87 13.12 1.48
C LEU A 98 11.41 12.89 1.14
N PHE A 99 10.55 13.75 1.67
CA PHE A 99 9.14 13.80 1.33
C PHE A 99 9.00 14.58 0.03
N LEU A 100 8.19 14.08 -0.90
CA LEU A 100 8.05 14.67 -2.23
C LEU A 100 6.60 14.68 -2.68
N ASP A 101 6.21 15.81 -3.27
CA ASP A 101 4.93 16.05 -3.92
C ASP A 101 5.14 17.02 -5.10
N THR A 102 4.41 16.84 -6.21
CA THR A 102 4.60 17.67 -7.41
C THR A 102 3.30 18.28 -7.92
N GLU A 103 3.38 19.52 -8.40
CA GLU A 103 2.34 20.10 -9.25
C GLU A 103 2.76 20.07 -10.70
N THR A 104 1.82 19.63 -11.54
CA THR A 104 2.13 19.27 -12.92
C THR A 104 1.22 19.99 -13.90
N THR A 105 1.69 20.15 -15.14
CA THR A 105 0.93 20.80 -16.21
C THR A 105 -0.21 19.94 -16.78
N GLY A 106 -0.45 18.75 -16.23
CA GLY A 106 -1.51 17.86 -16.70
C GLY A 106 -1.62 16.56 -15.89
N LEU A 107 -2.83 16.00 -15.87
CA LEU A 107 -3.17 14.83 -15.05
C LEU A 107 -2.84 13.48 -15.70
N ALA A 108 -2.46 13.48 -16.99
CA ALA A 108 -2.32 12.28 -17.80
C ALA A 108 -0.88 11.72 -17.88
N GLY A 109 0.12 12.38 -17.27
CA GLY A 109 1.50 11.88 -17.17
C GLY A 109 2.21 11.63 -18.52
N GLY A 110 1.67 12.15 -19.63
CA GLY A 110 2.28 12.04 -20.95
C GLY A 110 3.60 12.82 -21.06
N THR A 111 4.38 12.58 -22.11
CA THR A 111 5.71 13.19 -22.34
C THR A 111 5.72 14.72 -22.40
N GLY A 112 4.56 15.35 -22.65
CA GLY A 112 4.38 16.80 -22.60
C GLY A 112 4.04 17.37 -21.21
N THR A 113 3.96 16.53 -20.18
CA THR A 113 3.68 16.95 -18.80
C THR A 113 4.98 17.38 -18.13
N TYR A 114 4.96 18.53 -17.46
CA TYR A 114 6.08 19.08 -16.70
C TYR A 114 5.69 19.18 -15.23
N ALA A 115 6.63 18.93 -14.33
CA ALA A 115 6.49 19.29 -12.91
C ALA A 115 6.99 20.73 -12.75
N PHE A 116 6.07 21.68 -12.71
CA PHE A 116 6.41 23.10 -12.61
C PHE A 116 6.60 23.54 -11.15
N LEU A 117 6.10 22.75 -10.20
CA LEU A 117 6.41 22.88 -8.78
C LEU A 117 6.83 21.51 -8.24
N ILE A 118 8.01 21.45 -7.64
CA ILE A 118 8.51 20.26 -6.97
C ILE A 118 8.69 20.61 -5.51
N GLY A 119 7.79 20.08 -4.69
CA GLY A 119 7.82 20.24 -3.25
C GLY A 119 8.63 19.15 -2.59
N LEU A 120 9.51 19.54 -1.67
CA LEU A 120 10.35 18.68 -0.86
C LEU A 120 10.16 19.00 0.61
N ALA A 121 10.18 17.97 1.46
CA ALA A 121 10.25 18.18 2.90
C ALA A 121 11.14 17.16 3.62
N TRP A 122 11.77 17.59 4.71
CA TRP A 122 12.55 16.76 5.63
C TRP A 122 12.58 17.42 7.00
N TRP A 123 12.83 16.63 8.05
CA TRP A 123 13.03 17.22 9.38
C TRP A 123 14.45 17.73 9.54
N ASP A 124 14.58 18.95 10.04
CA ASP A 124 15.84 19.63 10.34
C ASP A 124 15.63 20.66 11.45
N ALA A 125 16.65 20.89 12.27
CA ALA A 125 16.66 21.87 13.35
C ALA A 125 15.40 21.86 14.25
N GLY A 126 14.84 20.67 14.53
CA GLY A 126 13.68 20.50 15.41
C GLY A 126 12.31 20.79 14.76
N GLY A 127 12.23 20.92 13.43
CA GLY A 127 10.95 21.06 12.73
C GLY A 127 11.00 20.52 11.30
N LEU A 128 9.90 20.67 10.58
CA LEU A 128 9.78 20.25 9.19
C LEU A 128 10.23 21.40 8.27
N GLN A 129 11.38 21.21 7.62
CA GLN A 129 11.82 22.06 6.53
C GLN A 129 11.05 21.67 5.27
N VAL A 130 10.42 22.67 4.64
CA VAL A 130 9.81 22.57 3.32
C VAL A 130 10.64 23.41 2.36
N GLU A 131 10.98 22.84 1.22
CA GLU A 131 11.62 23.53 0.10
C GLU A 131 10.85 23.22 -1.17
N GLN A 132 10.47 24.26 -1.92
CA GLN A 132 9.69 24.11 -3.13
C GLN A 132 10.44 24.77 -4.28
N PHE A 133 10.71 24.00 -5.32
CA PHE A 133 11.31 24.49 -6.55
C PHE A 133 10.20 24.86 -7.54
N PHE A 134 10.15 26.12 -7.95
CA PHE A 134 9.15 26.64 -8.87
C PHE A 134 9.80 27.04 -10.20
N MET A 135 9.24 26.55 -11.29
CA MET A 135 9.67 26.80 -12.67
C MET A 135 8.88 27.97 -13.26
N ARG A 136 9.53 29.11 -13.53
CA ARG A 136 8.88 30.30 -14.11
C ARG A 136 8.62 30.14 -15.61
N ASP A 137 9.50 29.42 -16.28
CA ASP A 137 9.39 29.06 -17.69
C ASP A 137 10.07 27.70 -17.92
N PHE A 138 9.70 27.00 -18.98
CA PHE A 138 10.18 25.66 -19.31
C PHE A 138 11.71 25.59 -19.48
N ALA A 139 12.37 26.70 -19.81
CA ALA A 139 13.83 26.78 -19.88
C ALA A 139 14.53 26.49 -18.54
N GLU A 140 13.84 26.69 -17.41
CA GLU A 140 14.40 26.51 -16.07
C GLU A 140 14.38 25.04 -15.60
N GLU A 141 13.71 24.13 -16.31
CA GLU A 141 13.54 22.73 -15.90
C GLU A 141 14.86 22.03 -15.56
N HIS A 142 15.91 22.25 -16.36
CA HIS A 142 17.21 21.62 -16.12
C HIS A 142 17.84 22.12 -14.80
N SER A 143 17.61 23.39 -14.45
CA SER A 143 18.07 23.96 -13.19
C SER A 143 17.34 23.31 -12.00
N LEU A 144 16.01 23.13 -12.08
CA LEU A 144 15.22 22.43 -11.06
C LEU A 144 15.64 20.96 -10.90
N LEU A 145 15.70 20.22 -12.01
CA LEU A 145 16.02 18.78 -11.98
C LEU A 145 17.44 18.54 -11.45
N HIS A 146 18.38 19.42 -11.77
CA HIS A 146 19.73 19.32 -11.23
C HIS A 146 19.73 19.47 -9.71
N GLU A 147 19.02 20.47 -9.16
CA GLU A 147 18.91 20.66 -7.72
C GLU A 147 18.19 19.47 -7.04
N LEU A 148 17.08 19.01 -7.63
CA LEU A 148 16.38 17.82 -7.16
C LEU A 148 17.30 16.59 -7.11
N SER A 149 18.14 16.40 -8.14
CA SER A 149 19.07 15.26 -8.18
C SER A 149 20.08 15.30 -7.02
N HIS A 150 20.53 16.49 -6.63
CA HIS A 150 21.41 16.69 -5.48
C HIS A 150 20.68 16.38 -4.16
N ARG A 151 19.45 16.89 -3.98
CA ARG A 151 18.63 16.61 -2.80
C ARG A 151 18.37 15.12 -2.61
N ILE A 152 18.03 14.39 -3.69
CA ILE A 152 17.82 12.95 -3.64
C ILE A 152 19.13 12.19 -3.38
N ALA A 153 20.26 12.65 -3.91
CA ALA A 153 21.55 12.01 -3.64
C ALA A 153 21.95 12.10 -2.15
N GLU A 154 21.61 13.20 -1.48
CA GLU A 154 21.77 13.36 -0.03
C GLU A 154 20.76 12.53 0.77
N ARG A 155 19.51 12.49 0.26
CA ARG A 155 18.34 11.90 0.92
C ARG A 155 17.65 10.87 0.01
N PRO A 156 18.23 9.67 -0.14
CA PRO A 156 17.81 8.69 -1.13
C PRO A 156 16.56 7.87 -0.73
N VAL A 157 15.95 8.13 0.43
CA VAL A 157 14.70 7.48 0.85
C VAL A 157 13.53 8.39 0.53
N LEU A 158 12.79 8.08 -0.53
CA LEU A 158 11.66 8.90 -0.95
C LEU A 158 10.39 8.51 -0.18
N VAL A 159 9.64 9.50 0.30
CA VAL A 159 8.31 9.32 0.90
C VAL A 159 7.30 10.14 0.11
N THR A 160 6.24 9.50 -0.39
CA THR A 160 5.25 10.16 -1.27
C THR A 160 3.84 9.70 -0.97
N PHE A 161 2.84 10.44 -1.45
CA PHE A 161 1.46 9.97 -1.55
C PHE A 161 1.12 9.65 -3.01
N ASN A 162 0.97 8.36 -3.38
CA ASN A 162 0.74 7.93 -4.76
C ASN A 162 1.90 8.19 -5.74
N GLY A 163 3.07 8.60 -5.24
CA GLY A 163 4.22 8.95 -6.07
C GLY A 163 4.84 7.77 -6.83
N LYS A 164 4.62 6.51 -6.42
CA LYS A 164 5.06 5.35 -7.22
C LYS A 164 4.32 5.23 -8.55
N SER A 165 3.11 5.78 -8.62
CA SER A 165 2.25 5.69 -9.80
C SER A 165 2.17 7.01 -10.58
N PHE A 166 2.66 8.12 -10.01
CA PHE A 166 2.49 9.45 -10.57
C PHE A 166 3.79 10.28 -10.56
N ASP A 167 4.16 10.85 -9.42
CA ASP A 167 5.25 11.84 -9.31
C ASP A 167 6.60 11.27 -9.78
N TRP A 168 6.98 10.09 -9.26
CA TRP A 168 8.29 9.52 -9.54
C TRP A 168 8.44 9.08 -11.01
N PRO A 169 7.51 8.32 -11.61
CA PRO A 169 7.56 8.02 -13.05
C PRO A 169 7.61 9.27 -13.93
N LEU A 170 6.89 10.34 -13.57
CA LEU A 170 6.96 11.61 -14.30
C LEU A 170 8.37 12.20 -14.21
N LEU A 171 8.94 12.32 -13.01
CA LEU A 171 10.28 12.87 -12.80
C LEU A 171 11.37 12.02 -13.49
N GLU A 172 11.27 10.69 -13.44
CA GLU A 172 12.18 9.79 -14.17
C GLU A 172 12.16 10.05 -15.68
N ASN A 173 10.96 10.26 -16.25
CA ASN A 173 10.82 10.64 -17.65
C ASN A 173 11.45 12.01 -17.92
N ARG A 174 11.21 13.01 -17.06
CA ARG A 174 11.81 14.35 -17.20
C ARG A 174 13.34 14.30 -17.16
N PHE A 175 13.92 13.62 -16.18
CA PHE A 175 15.36 13.37 -16.09
C PHE A 175 15.90 12.71 -17.37
N THR A 176 15.23 11.66 -17.84
CA THR A 176 15.62 10.94 -19.07
C THR A 176 15.61 11.87 -20.29
N MET A 177 14.61 12.76 -20.38
CA MET A 177 14.48 13.71 -21.49
C MET A 177 15.58 14.79 -21.50
N THR A 178 16.15 15.14 -20.34
CA THR A 178 17.27 16.11 -20.28
C THR A 178 18.53 15.61 -21.00
N ARG A 179 18.74 14.29 -21.05
CA ARG A 179 19.96 13.59 -21.55
C ARG A 179 21.30 14.03 -20.91
N SER A 180 21.26 14.96 -19.96
CA SER A 180 22.43 15.59 -19.35
C SER A 180 22.49 15.38 -17.84
N ILE A 181 21.34 15.12 -17.21
CA ILE A 181 21.22 14.86 -15.77
C ILE A 181 20.78 13.40 -15.60
N ALA A 182 21.60 12.60 -14.92
CA ALA A 182 21.26 11.21 -14.65
C ALA A 182 20.10 11.11 -13.65
N VAL A 183 19.20 10.15 -13.87
CA VAL A 183 18.13 9.83 -12.91
C VAL A 183 18.78 9.43 -11.58
N PRO A 184 18.46 10.13 -10.47
CA PRO A 184 19.06 9.81 -9.18
C PRO A 184 18.52 8.47 -8.66
N LYS A 185 19.39 7.66 -8.08
CA LYS A 185 19.04 6.32 -7.59
C LYS A 185 18.44 6.40 -6.19
N LEU A 186 17.20 5.95 -6.04
CA LEU A 186 16.56 5.79 -4.75
C LEU A 186 17.12 4.58 -4.00
N ALA A 187 17.36 4.74 -2.70
CA ALA A 187 17.65 3.62 -1.80
C ALA A 187 16.38 2.87 -1.40
N ALA A 188 15.27 3.61 -1.21
CA ALA A 188 13.94 3.11 -0.93
C ALA A 188 12.88 4.12 -1.36
N HIS A 189 11.64 3.65 -1.54
CA HIS A 189 10.49 4.50 -1.81
C HIS A 189 9.28 4.02 -1.01
N LEU A 190 8.87 4.81 -0.03
CA LEU A 190 7.69 4.59 0.81
C LEU A 190 6.50 5.36 0.22
N ASP A 191 5.51 4.64 -0.30
CA ASP A 191 4.28 5.24 -0.81
C ASP A 191 3.13 4.99 0.17
N LEU A 192 2.64 6.08 0.78
CA LEU A 192 1.66 6.02 1.87
C LEU A 192 0.21 5.84 1.39
N LEU A 193 -0.07 5.94 0.09
CA LEU A 193 -1.41 5.70 -0.44
C LEU A 193 -1.86 4.25 -0.20
N HIS A 194 -0.97 3.29 -0.42
CA HIS A 194 -1.29 1.86 -0.29
C HIS A 194 -1.64 1.45 1.15
N PRO A 195 -0.82 1.76 2.19
CA PRO A 195 -1.22 1.51 3.56
C PRO A 195 -2.48 2.30 3.91
N ALA A 196 -2.59 3.58 3.51
CA ALA A 196 -3.78 4.38 3.83
C ALA A 196 -5.08 3.77 3.30
N ARG A 197 -5.08 3.25 2.06
CA ARG A 197 -6.23 2.52 1.47
C ARG A 197 -6.62 1.28 2.25
N VAL A 198 -5.68 0.58 2.87
CA VAL A 198 -6.00 -0.65 3.61
C VAL A 198 -6.49 -0.32 5.01
N LEU A 199 -5.88 0.68 5.64
CA LEU A 199 -6.15 1.10 7.01
C LEU A 199 -7.50 1.82 7.13
N TRP A 200 -7.74 2.85 6.31
CA TRP A 200 -8.84 3.81 6.55
C TRP A 200 -9.98 3.76 5.54
N LYS A 201 -9.81 3.15 4.36
CA LYS A 201 -10.85 3.19 3.32
C LYS A 201 -12.18 2.56 3.75
N LEU A 202 -12.15 1.58 4.66
CA LEU A 202 -13.38 0.96 5.17
C LEU A 202 -14.24 1.94 5.98
N ARG A 203 -13.60 2.86 6.70
CA ARG A 203 -14.27 3.90 7.51
C ARG A 203 -14.62 5.12 6.69
N LEU A 204 -13.67 5.62 5.90
CA LEU A 204 -13.78 6.93 5.24
C LEU A 204 -14.40 6.88 3.84
N GLY A 205 -14.37 5.71 3.17
CA GLY A 205 -14.77 5.55 1.76
C GLY A 205 -13.77 6.14 0.76
N SER A 206 -13.30 7.36 1.02
CA SER A 206 -12.23 8.07 0.30
C SER A 206 -10.98 8.20 1.16
N VAL A 207 -9.81 8.13 0.53
CA VAL A 207 -8.51 8.29 1.20
C VAL A 207 -7.65 9.30 0.44
N ARG A 208 -8.28 10.36 -0.09
CA ARG A 208 -7.51 11.52 -0.56
C ARG A 208 -6.80 12.15 0.63
N LEU A 209 -5.65 12.78 0.41
CA LEU A 209 -4.84 13.34 1.50
C LEU A 209 -5.64 14.32 2.37
N VAL A 210 -6.42 15.21 1.74
CA VAL A 210 -7.37 16.12 2.43
C VAL A 210 -8.37 15.40 3.36
N GLU A 211 -8.85 14.21 2.98
CA GLU A 211 -9.78 13.44 3.83
C GLU A 211 -9.06 12.80 5.02
N LEU A 212 -7.82 12.33 4.79
CA LEU A 212 -6.97 11.78 5.85
C LEU A 212 -6.56 12.88 6.84
N GLU A 213 -6.23 14.07 6.36
CA GLU A 213 -5.94 15.21 7.21
C GLU A 213 -7.10 15.56 8.15
N ARG A 214 -8.32 15.56 7.60
CA ARG A 214 -9.53 15.86 8.36
C ARG A 214 -9.89 14.78 9.38
N HIS A 215 -9.78 13.50 9.02
CA HIS A 215 -10.37 12.40 9.79
C HIS A 215 -9.37 11.46 10.47
N VAL A 216 -8.07 11.63 10.22
CA VAL A 216 -7.00 10.75 10.73
C VAL A 216 -5.90 11.56 11.44
N ILE A 217 -5.46 12.67 10.84
CA ILE A 217 -4.42 13.53 11.41
C ILE A 217 -5.00 14.54 12.40
N ASP A 218 -6.29 14.87 12.26
CA ASP A 218 -6.97 15.92 13.02
C ASP A 218 -6.27 17.28 12.84
N ALA A 219 -6.05 17.64 11.57
CA ALA A 219 -5.36 18.86 11.16
C ALA A 219 -5.83 20.15 11.89
N PRO A 220 -7.13 20.36 12.19
CA PRO A 220 -7.58 21.50 12.97
C PRO A 220 -6.96 21.58 14.38
N ARG A 221 -6.73 20.44 15.05
CA ARG A 221 -6.05 20.41 16.36
C ARG A 221 -4.58 20.77 16.28
N LEU A 222 -3.96 20.59 15.11
CA LEU A 222 -2.59 21.05 14.83
C LEU A 222 -2.54 22.54 14.42
N GLY A 223 -3.69 23.22 14.41
CA GLY A 223 -3.81 24.62 13.94
C GLY A 223 -3.69 24.75 12.42
N TRP A 224 -3.94 23.67 11.67
CA TRP A 224 -3.82 23.65 10.22
C TRP A 224 -5.19 23.93 9.60
N HIS A 225 -5.31 25.06 8.92
CA HIS A 225 -6.52 25.44 8.23
C HIS A 225 -6.27 25.55 6.73
N ARG A 226 -6.89 24.67 5.95
CA ARG A 226 -6.94 24.78 4.48
C ARG A 226 -8.02 25.80 4.10
N GLU A 227 -7.72 27.08 4.30
CA GLU A 227 -8.60 28.18 3.88
C GLU A 227 -8.36 28.51 2.41
N ASN A 228 -9.44 28.57 1.62
CA ASN A 228 -9.41 28.95 0.20
C ASN A 228 -8.36 28.14 -0.59
N ASP A 229 -8.36 26.81 -0.39
CA ASP A 229 -7.43 25.94 -1.09
C ASP A 229 -7.76 25.83 -2.58
N VAL A 230 -6.74 25.73 -3.41
CA VAL A 230 -6.92 25.62 -4.86
C VAL A 230 -7.47 24.24 -5.19
N ALA A 231 -8.53 24.19 -6.01
CA ALA A 231 -8.99 22.92 -6.55
C ALA A 231 -7.89 22.34 -7.46
N SER A 232 -7.39 21.13 -7.14
CA SER A 232 -6.24 20.53 -7.85
C SER A 232 -6.43 20.44 -9.37
N ALA A 233 -7.67 20.33 -9.85
CA ALA A 233 -8.00 20.34 -11.28
C ALA A 233 -7.71 21.69 -11.99
N LEU A 234 -7.67 22.80 -11.26
CA LEU A 234 -7.38 24.15 -11.78
C LEU A 234 -5.90 24.50 -11.73
N ILE A 235 -5.09 23.76 -10.96
CA ILE A 235 -3.66 24.03 -10.78
C ILE A 235 -2.91 24.14 -12.12
N PRO A 236 -3.07 23.19 -13.08
CA PRO A 236 -2.43 23.32 -14.39
C PRO A 236 -2.85 24.59 -15.14
N GLN A 237 -4.13 24.95 -15.06
CA GLN A 237 -4.68 26.10 -15.75
C GLN A 237 -4.08 27.41 -15.23
N TYR A 238 -3.93 27.56 -13.90
CA TYR A 238 -3.30 28.74 -13.31
C TYR A 238 -1.85 28.92 -13.77
N TYR A 239 -1.09 27.83 -13.89
CA TYR A 239 0.26 27.90 -14.44
C TYR A 239 0.27 28.32 -15.92
N PHE A 240 -0.63 27.76 -16.74
CA PHE A 240 -0.73 28.15 -18.14
C PHE A 240 -1.22 29.59 -18.35
N ASP A 241 -2.13 30.09 -17.50
CA ASP A 241 -2.58 31.48 -17.56
C ASP A 241 -1.44 32.44 -17.22
N TYR A 242 -0.66 32.13 -16.19
CA TYR A 242 0.56 32.87 -15.86
C TYR A 242 1.55 32.92 -17.04
N LEU A 243 1.86 31.77 -17.65
CA LEU A 243 2.76 31.71 -18.82
C LEU A 243 2.26 32.52 -20.03
N ARG A 244 0.94 32.71 -20.14
CA ARG A 244 0.30 33.53 -21.19
C ARG A 244 0.25 35.02 -20.85
N GLY A 245 0.90 35.45 -19.75
CA GLY A 245 0.91 36.84 -19.29
C GLY A 245 -0.28 37.21 -18.40
N GLY A 246 -1.00 36.22 -17.88
CA GLY A 246 -2.06 36.39 -16.89
C GLY A 246 -1.53 36.69 -15.48
N PRO A 247 -2.45 36.89 -14.51
CA PRO A 247 -2.10 37.19 -13.12
C PRO A 247 -1.30 36.06 -12.46
N ALA A 248 -0.31 36.45 -11.64
CA ALA A 248 0.54 35.54 -10.89
C ALA A 248 -0.06 35.15 -9.51
N GLU A 249 -1.02 35.93 -9.03
CA GLU A 249 -1.67 35.80 -7.72
C GLU A 249 -2.21 34.38 -7.43
N PRO A 250 -2.85 33.67 -8.39
CA PRO A 250 -3.31 32.30 -8.15
C PRO A 250 -2.18 31.31 -7.83
N LEU A 251 -0.95 31.55 -8.29
CA LEU A 251 0.19 30.66 -8.05
C LEU A 251 0.63 30.65 -6.58
N ALA A 252 0.39 31.74 -5.84
CA ALA A 252 0.61 31.73 -4.39
C ALA A 252 -0.28 30.70 -3.68
N GLY A 253 -1.51 30.52 -4.18
CA GLY A 253 -2.42 29.46 -3.73
C GLY A 253 -1.91 28.06 -4.06
N VAL A 254 -1.32 27.88 -5.25
CA VAL A 254 -0.71 26.60 -5.68
C VAL A 254 0.49 26.23 -4.81
N VAL A 255 1.40 27.18 -4.56
CA VAL A 255 2.56 26.95 -3.68
C VAL A 255 2.11 26.60 -2.27
N ARG A 256 1.09 27.29 -1.74
CA ARG A 256 0.50 26.96 -0.43
C ARG A 256 -0.15 25.57 -0.43
N HIS A 257 -0.82 25.16 -1.49
CA HIS A 257 -1.44 23.84 -1.62
C HIS A 257 -0.40 22.72 -1.47
N ASN A 258 0.62 22.74 -2.32
CA ASN A 258 1.72 21.76 -2.29
C ASN A 258 2.46 21.77 -0.94
N GLN A 259 2.65 22.94 -0.33
CA GLN A 259 3.22 23.04 1.02
C GLN A 259 2.36 22.35 2.07
N MET A 260 1.03 22.53 2.03
CA MET A 260 0.11 21.86 2.93
C MET A 260 0.09 20.36 2.71
N ASP A 261 0.16 19.89 1.46
CA ASP A 261 0.23 18.48 1.14
C ASP A 261 1.51 17.81 1.65
N LEU A 262 2.66 18.48 1.59
CA LEU A 262 3.90 17.98 2.20
C LEU A 262 3.79 17.86 3.73
N ARG A 263 3.19 18.86 4.38
CA ARG A 263 2.94 18.82 5.85
C ARG A 263 1.97 17.71 6.21
N GLY A 264 0.89 17.57 5.45
CA GLY A 264 -0.09 16.49 5.55
C GLY A 264 0.54 15.12 5.37
N LEU A 265 1.43 14.97 4.40
CA LEU A 265 2.16 13.74 4.12
C LEU A 265 3.09 13.36 5.27
N ALA A 266 3.84 14.33 5.80
CA ALA A 266 4.70 14.13 6.96
C ALA A 266 3.89 13.70 8.20
N ALA A 267 2.76 14.36 8.47
CA ALA A 267 1.89 13.98 9.59
C ALA A 267 1.23 12.61 9.38
N LEU A 268 0.84 12.29 8.14
CA LEU A 268 0.30 10.98 7.80
C LEU A 268 1.33 9.89 8.08
N PHE A 269 2.61 10.14 7.76
CA PHE A 269 3.68 9.22 8.10
C PHE A 269 3.74 8.98 9.62
N CYS A 270 3.76 10.04 10.42
CA CYS A 270 3.77 9.92 11.88
C CYS A 270 2.58 9.10 12.39
N LYS A 271 1.38 9.31 11.82
CA LYS A 271 0.18 8.56 12.22
C LYS A 271 0.23 7.08 11.81
N VAL A 272 0.75 6.78 10.61
CA VAL A 272 1.00 5.41 10.18
C VAL A 272 2.03 4.74 11.10
N ASN A 273 3.11 5.44 11.44
CA ASN A 273 4.16 4.94 12.32
C ASN A 273 3.62 4.61 13.71
N GLU A 274 2.81 5.50 14.28
CA GLU A 274 2.13 5.27 15.55
C GLU A 274 1.26 4.00 15.50
N LEU A 275 0.40 3.88 14.49
CA LEU A 275 -0.53 2.76 14.35
C LEU A 275 0.19 1.41 14.12
N LEU A 276 1.34 1.44 13.43
CA LEU A 276 2.13 0.25 13.12
C LEU A 276 3.17 -0.09 14.18
N SER A 277 3.38 0.75 15.19
CA SER A 277 4.30 0.48 16.29
C SER A 277 3.75 -0.60 17.24
N ALA A 278 4.64 -1.31 17.93
CA ALA A 278 4.29 -2.43 18.80
C ALA A 278 3.58 -2.00 20.11
N ALA A 279 3.76 -0.74 20.52
CA ALA A 279 3.09 -0.12 21.66
C ALA A 279 2.24 1.06 21.14
N PRO A 280 1.02 0.83 20.62
CA PRO A 280 0.13 1.94 20.33
C PRO A 280 -0.10 2.71 21.63
N ASN A 281 0.13 4.02 21.61
CA ASN A 281 -0.16 4.86 22.77
C ASN A 281 -1.64 4.69 23.13
N ALA A 282 -1.91 4.27 24.38
CA ALA A 282 -3.26 4.05 24.90
C ALA A 282 -4.13 5.33 24.90
N ALA A 283 -3.53 6.49 24.61
CA ALA A 283 -4.19 7.79 24.56
C ALA A 283 -5.02 8.02 23.29
N ASN A 284 -4.84 7.23 22.22
CA ASN A 284 -5.57 7.44 20.98
C ASN A 284 -6.77 6.50 20.84
N GLU A 285 -7.95 7.10 20.67
CA GLU A 285 -9.19 6.39 20.33
C GLU A 285 -9.08 5.82 18.91
N ILE A 286 -8.65 4.56 18.80
CA ILE A 286 -8.59 3.86 17.51
C ILE A 286 -9.98 3.29 17.20
N GLU A 287 -10.54 3.67 16.06
CA GLU A 287 -11.84 3.18 15.60
C GLU A 287 -11.82 1.68 15.27
N SER A 288 -12.95 0.99 15.48
CA SER A 288 -13.06 -0.46 15.25
C SER A 288 -12.78 -0.84 13.79
N LEU A 289 -13.19 0.00 12.84
CA LEU A 289 -12.92 -0.17 11.42
C LEU A 289 -11.43 0.01 11.06
N ASP A 290 -10.73 0.92 11.74
CA ASP A 290 -9.31 1.17 11.54
C ASP A 290 -8.48 -0.04 12.05
N LEU A 291 -8.88 -0.63 13.19
CA LEU A 291 -8.31 -1.89 13.68
C LEU A 291 -8.57 -3.07 12.72
N PHE A 292 -9.75 -3.13 12.11
CA PHE A 292 -10.03 -4.15 11.11
C PHE A 292 -9.19 -3.94 9.83
N GLY A 293 -8.98 -2.69 9.42
CA GLY A 293 -8.02 -2.32 8.37
C GLY A 293 -6.59 -2.75 8.71
N LEU A 294 -6.14 -2.46 9.94
CA LEU A 294 -4.83 -2.84 10.46
C LEU A 294 -4.62 -4.37 10.46
N SER A 295 -5.60 -5.14 10.91
CA SER A 295 -5.58 -6.61 10.85
C SER A 295 -5.33 -7.12 9.42
N ARG A 296 -6.04 -6.54 8.44
CA ARG A 296 -5.91 -6.91 7.03
C ARG A 296 -4.54 -6.52 6.48
N PHE A 297 -4.01 -5.37 6.88
CA PHE A 297 -2.68 -4.90 6.51
C PHE A 297 -1.59 -5.85 7.05
N LEU A 298 -1.57 -6.10 8.36
CA LEU A 298 -0.61 -6.98 9.04
C LEU A 298 -0.63 -8.40 8.49
N ARG A 299 -1.83 -8.94 8.23
CA ARG A 299 -1.99 -10.27 7.60
C ARG A 299 -1.32 -10.33 6.22
N ARG A 300 -1.43 -9.28 5.41
CA ARG A 300 -0.78 -9.22 4.09
C ARG A 300 0.73 -9.09 4.18
N ARG A 301 1.23 -8.47 5.26
CA ARG A 301 2.66 -8.28 5.54
C ARG A 301 3.32 -9.45 6.26
N GLY A 302 2.57 -10.50 6.60
CA GLY A 302 3.11 -11.71 7.21
C GLY A 302 3.27 -11.64 8.72
N ASP A 303 2.49 -10.77 9.39
CA ASP A 303 2.45 -10.65 10.85
C ASP A 303 1.10 -11.20 11.37
N PRO A 304 0.96 -12.53 11.49
CA PRO A 304 -0.33 -13.16 11.81
C PRO A 304 -0.78 -12.91 13.25
N ASP A 305 0.16 -12.70 14.17
CA ASP A 305 -0.15 -12.55 15.59
C ASP A 305 -0.75 -11.20 15.89
N ARG A 306 -0.12 -10.12 15.42
CA ARG A 306 -0.72 -8.78 15.52
C ARG A 306 -1.98 -8.65 14.68
N ALA A 307 -2.04 -9.33 13.52
CA ALA A 307 -3.27 -9.36 12.72
C ALA A 307 -4.44 -10.01 13.48
N HIS A 308 -4.20 -11.10 14.20
CA HIS A 308 -5.21 -11.74 15.03
C HIS A 308 -5.70 -10.81 16.14
N SER A 309 -4.77 -10.23 16.90
CA SER A 309 -5.09 -9.33 18.02
C SER A 309 -5.90 -8.12 17.55
N ALA A 310 -5.48 -7.45 16.47
CA ALA A 310 -6.21 -6.30 15.91
C ALA A 310 -7.62 -6.68 15.44
N CYS A 311 -7.79 -7.86 14.83
CA CYS A 311 -9.10 -8.33 14.38
C CYS A 311 -10.06 -8.65 15.55
N ALA A 312 -9.52 -9.30 16.59
CA ALA A 312 -10.28 -9.65 17.78
C ALA A 312 -10.72 -8.39 18.54
N GLN A 313 -9.81 -7.41 18.68
CA GLN A 313 -10.12 -6.13 19.31
C GLN A 313 -11.16 -5.34 18.51
N ALA A 314 -11.05 -5.29 17.18
CA ALA A 314 -12.06 -4.66 16.32
C ALA A 314 -13.47 -5.22 16.56
N LEU A 315 -13.59 -6.56 16.67
CA LEU A 315 -14.87 -7.21 16.96
C LEU A 315 -15.38 -6.89 18.38
N ALA A 316 -14.49 -6.84 19.37
CA ALA A 316 -14.84 -6.52 20.75
C ALA A 316 -15.35 -5.08 20.90
N MET A 317 -14.76 -4.14 20.16
CA MET A 317 -15.19 -2.72 20.13
C MET A 317 -16.50 -2.50 19.39
N GLY A 318 -16.98 -3.49 18.62
CA GLY A 318 -18.19 -3.38 17.83
C GLY A 318 -17.91 -2.88 16.41
N LEU A 319 -17.83 -3.83 15.46
CA LEU A 319 -17.82 -3.51 14.03
C LEU A 319 -19.24 -3.33 13.49
N PRO A 320 -19.43 -2.47 12.46
CA PRO A 320 -20.70 -2.40 11.74
C PRO A 320 -21.15 -3.76 11.22
N ALA A 321 -22.46 -3.96 11.14
CA ALA A 321 -23.07 -5.27 10.88
C ALA A 321 -22.53 -5.95 9.61
N GLU A 322 -22.27 -5.17 8.57
CA GLU A 322 -21.74 -5.63 7.27
C GLU A 322 -20.27 -6.11 7.29
N PHE A 323 -19.50 -5.76 8.33
CA PHE A 323 -18.09 -6.15 8.47
C PHE A 323 -17.86 -7.26 9.50
N ARG A 324 -18.80 -7.45 10.45
CA ARG A 324 -18.69 -8.52 11.47
C ARG A 324 -18.49 -9.92 10.87
N PRO A 325 -19.24 -10.36 9.83
CA PRO A 325 -19.03 -11.67 9.22
C PRO A 325 -17.65 -11.80 8.56
N LYS A 326 -17.19 -10.74 7.89
CA LYS A 326 -15.88 -10.67 7.22
C LYS A 326 -14.73 -10.76 8.23
N ALA A 327 -14.84 -10.08 9.36
CA ALA A 327 -13.84 -10.11 10.42
C ALA A 327 -13.76 -11.48 11.10
N ARG A 328 -14.92 -12.08 11.43
CA ARG A 328 -14.99 -13.46 11.95
C ARG A 328 -14.45 -14.48 10.95
N ARG A 329 -14.75 -14.34 9.65
CA ARG A 329 -14.17 -15.17 8.59
C ARG A 329 -12.63 -15.09 8.62
N ASP A 330 -12.09 -13.88 8.70
CA ASP A 330 -10.65 -13.67 8.73
C ASP A 330 -10.01 -14.28 10.00
N LEU A 331 -10.62 -14.15 11.19
CA LEU A 331 -10.18 -14.81 12.42
C LEU A 331 -10.22 -16.34 12.33
N ALA A 332 -11.30 -16.90 11.79
CA ALA A 332 -11.44 -18.35 11.64
C ALA A 332 -10.39 -18.93 10.68
N LEU A 333 -10.04 -18.19 9.62
CA LEU A 333 -8.94 -18.56 8.73
C LEU A 333 -7.58 -18.49 9.43
N MET A 334 -7.34 -17.50 10.30
CA MET A 334 -6.12 -17.41 11.10
C MET A 334 -6.01 -18.58 12.09
N ALA A 335 -7.06 -18.87 12.86
CA ALA A 335 -7.13 -20.00 13.78
C ALA A 335 -6.86 -21.33 13.06
N LYS A 336 -7.48 -21.53 11.89
CA LYS A 336 -7.24 -22.72 11.06
C LYS A 336 -5.77 -22.87 10.65
N ARG A 337 -5.07 -21.79 10.32
CA ARG A 337 -3.63 -21.82 9.96
C ARG A 337 -2.73 -22.18 11.13
N ARG A 338 -3.15 -21.85 12.37
CA ARG A 338 -2.46 -22.25 13.60
C ARG A 338 -2.76 -23.69 14.06
N GLY A 339 -3.61 -24.41 13.33
CA GLY A 339 -4.04 -25.76 13.72
C GLY A 339 -5.18 -25.79 14.74
N GLU A 340 -5.71 -24.63 15.14
CA GLU A 340 -6.81 -24.49 16.10
C GLU A 340 -8.17 -24.79 15.42
N HIS A 341 -8.33 -26.02 14.91
CA HIS A 341 -9.47 -26.39 14.07
C HIS A 341 -10.82 -26.31 14.80
N ALA A 342 -10.87 -26.68 16.07
CA ALA A 342 -12.07 -26.58 16.89
C ALA A 342 -12.50 -25.11 17.08
N ARG A 343 -11.55 -24.25 17.45
CA ARG A 343 -11.80 -22.81 17.61
C ARG A 343 -12.24 -22.16 16.30
N ALA A 344 -11.62 -22.54 15.18
CA ALA A 344 -12.06 -22.08 13.86
C ALA A 344 -13.52 -22.49 13.59
N ALA A 345 -13.91 -23.74 13.91
CA ALA A 345 -15.28 -24.22 13.74
C ALA A 345 -16.30 -23.44 14.59
N GLU A 346 -15.97 -23.09 15.84
CA GLU A 346 -16.82 -22.23 16.69
C GLU A 346 -17.07 -20.87 16.03
N ILE A 347 -16.02 -20.24 15.48
CA ILE A 347 -16.15 -18.95 14.80
C ILE A 347 -16.95 -19.09 13.50
N TRP A 348 -16.77 -20.18 12.75
CA TRP A 348 -17.57 -20.46 11.56
C TRP A 348 -19.06 -20.62 11.87
N LEU A 349 -19.40 -21.28 12.98
CA LEU A 349 -20.80 -21.40 13.44
C LEU A 349 -21.44 -20.03 13.68
N GLN A 350 -20.71 -19.08 14.25
CA GLN A 350 -21.22 -17.72 14.50
C GLN A 350 -21.62 -16.95 13.24
N ILE A 351 -21.09 -17.33 12.07
CA ILE A 351 -21.38 -16.66 10.80
C ILE A 351 -22.15 -17.56 9.81
N VAL A 352 -22.53 -18.77 10.22
CA VAL A 352 -23.22 -19.70 9.33
C VAL A 352 -24.56 -19.15 8.84
N ALA A 353 -25.23 -18.34 9.66
CA ALA A 353 -26.50 -17.71 9.31
C ALA A 353 -26.36 -16.61 8.25
N ASP A 354 -25.16 -16.01 8.10
CA ASP A 354 -24.91 -14.95 7.12
C ASP A 354 -25.22 -15.42 5.69
N LEU A 355 -25.69 -14.51 4.85
CA LEU A 355 -26.07 -14.81 3.48
C LEU A 355 -24.85 -15.15 2.61
N HIS A 356 -23.81 -14.32 2.69
CA HIS A 356 -22.66 -14.39 1.79
C HIS A 356 -21.52 -15.21 2.40
N ASP A 357 -21.04 -14.80 3.58
CA ASP A 357 -19.95 -15.48 4.28
C ASP A 357 -20.41 -16.84 4.86
N GLY A 358 -21.72 -17.05 5.04
CA GLY A 358 -22.28 -18.29 5.55
C GLY A 358 -22.11 -19.50 4.62
N ILE A 359 -22.06 -19.30 3.29
CA ILE A 359 -21.75 -20.38 2.34
C ILE A 359 -20.33 -20.89 2.56
N HIS A 360 -19.37 -19.97 2.72
CA HIS A 360 -17.99 -20.35 3.00
C HIS A 360 -17.85 -20.99 4.39
N ALA A 361 -18.58 -20.49 5.39
CA ALA A 361 -18.62 -21.08 6.71
C ALA A 361 -19.13 -22.53 6.69
N CYS A 362 -20.22 -22.81 5.96
CA CYS A 362 -20.73 -24.16 5.76
C CYS A 362 -19.68 -25.07 5.11
N GLU A 363 -18.92 -24.55 4.13
CA GLU A 363 -17.82 -25.31 3.52
C GLU A 363 -16.76 -25.73 4.54
N GLN A 364 -16.33 -24.78 5.39
CA GLN A 364 -15.29 -25.03 6.39
C GLN A 364 -15.80 -25.95 7.51
N LEU A 365 -17.05 -25.81 7.93
CA LEU A 365 -17.69 -26.69 8.90
C LEU A 365 -17.83 -28.11 8.37
N ALA A 366 -18.26 -28.29 7.12
CA ALA A 366 -18.31 -29.61 6.50
C ALA A 366 -16.92 -30.27 6.43
N ILE A 367 -15.86 -29.51 6.15
CA ILE A 367 -14.47 -30.01 6.19
C ILE A 367 -14.07 -30.40 7.62
N TYR A 368 -14.39 -29.57 8.60
CA TYR A 368 -14.06 -29.79 10.00
C TYR A 368 -14.71 -31.07 10.53
N TYR A 369 -16.03 -31.20 10.36
CA TYR A 369 -16.77 -32.37 10.84
C TYR A 369 -16.38 -33.66 10.10
N GLU A 370 -16.07 -33.60 8.80
CA GLU A 370 -15.59 -34.79 8.07
C GLU A 370 -14.19 -35.25 8.52
N ARG A 371 -13.24 -34.31 8.70
CA ARG A 371 -11.82 -34.64 8.83
C ARG A 371 -11.33 -34.68 10.28
N HIS A 372 -11.83 -33.79 11.13
CA HIS A 372 -11.34 -33.61 12.49
C HIS A 372 -12.29 -34.23 13.51
N ALA A 373 -13.57 -33.84 13.51
CA ALA A 373 -14.54 -34.37 14.48
C ALA A 373 -15.10 -35.76 14.11
N ARG A 374 -14.88 -36.22 12.86
CA ARG A 374 -15.36 -37.50 12.31
C ARG A 374 -16.88 -37.71 12.40
N ASP A 375 -17.64 -36.62 12.45
CA ASP A 375 -19.09 -36.61 12.41
C ASP A 375 -19.56 -36.42 10.95
N LEU A 376 -19.77 -37.54 10.26
CA LEU A 376 -20.17 -37.52 8.86
C LEU A 376 -21.59 -36.96 8.65
N ALA A 377 -22.47 -37.10 9.64
CA ALA A 377 -23.84 -36.60 9.58
C ALA A 377 -23.84 -35.08 9.59
N LYS A 378 -23.19 -34.45 10.58
CA LYS A 378 -23.05 -32.98 10.61
C LYS A 378 -22.30 -32.44 9.39
N ALA A 379 -21.29 -33.17 8.90
CA ALA A 379 -20.60 -32.77 7.69
C ALA A 379 -21.53 -32.69 6.47
N ALA A 380 -22.48 -33.64 6.35
CA ALA A 380 -23.47 -33.65 5.29
C ALA A 380 -24.52 -32.55 5.47
N GLU A 381 -24.99 -32.31 6.70
CA GLU A 381 -25.93 -31.23 7.03
C GLU A 381 -25.38 -29.86 6.61
N PHE A 382 -24.13 -29.53 6.95
CA PHE A 382 -23.54 -28.26 6.53
C PHE A 382 -23.34 -28.18 5.01
N ALA A 383 -23.03 -29.30 4.34
CA ALA A 383 -22.93 -29.31 2.89
C ALA A 383 -24.29 -29.07 2.22
N GLN A 384 -25.37 -29.63 2.76
CA GLN A 384 -26.75 -29.40 2.31
C GLN A 384 -27.19 -27.95 2.59
N LEU A 385 -26.86 -27.41 3.76
CA LEU A 385 -27.14 -26.00 4.10
C LEU A 385 -26.43 -25.04 3.13
N ALA A 386 -25.20 -25.35 2.71
CA ALA A 386 -24.48 -24.58 1.71
C ALA A 386 -25.20 -24.58 0.35
N ILE A 387 -25.76 -25.73 -0.07
CA ILE A 387 -26.55 -25.86 -1.30
C ILE A 387 -27.82 -25.00 -1.20
N ALA A 388 -28.56 -25.10 -0.11
CA ALA A 388 -29.78 -24.32 0.10
C ALA A 388 -29.52 -22.80 0.03
N LYS A 389 -28.41 -22.34 0.64
CA LYS A 389 -27.98 -20.94 0.56
C LYS A 389 -27.59 -20.51 -0.86
N LEU A 390 -26.84 -21.34 -1.58
CA LEU A 390 -26.45 -21.07 -2.97
C LEU A 390 -27.65 -20.95 -3.90
N LEU A 391 -28.65 -21.82 -3.75
CA LEU A 391 -29.89 -21.77 -4.54
C LEU A 391 -30.66 -20.47 -4.30
N ARG A 392 -30.74 -20.01 -3.04
CA ARG A 392 -31.37 -18.75 -2.68
C ARG A 392 -30.65 -17.53 -3.27
N GLU A 393 -29.32 -17.50 -3.20
CA GLU A 393 -28.50 -16.45 -3.81
C GLU A 393 -28.62 -16.42 -5.34
N ARG A 394 -28.62 -17.59 -5.98
CA ARG A 394 -28.79 -17.72 -7.43
C ARG A 394 -30.15 -17.19 -7.90
N ALA A 395 -31.22 -17.42 -7.14
CA ALA A 395 -32.55 -16.90 -7.48
C ALA A 395 -32.60 -15.35 -7.44
N ASN A 396 -31.74 -14.72 -6.64
CA ASN A 396 -31.72 -13.27 -6.43
C ASN A 396 -30.69 -12.54 -7.31
N SER A 397 -29.73 -13.25 -7.92
CA SER A 397 -28.66 -12.65 -8.72
C SER A 397 -28.91 -12.75 -10.22
N ARG A 398 -28.71 -11.64 -10.95
CA ARG A 398 -28.76 -11.59 -12.42
C ARG A 398 -27.38 -11.54 -13.07
N ASP A 399 -26.30 -11.65 -12.29
CA ASP A 399 -24.92 -11.58 -12.78
C ASP A 399 -24.47 -12.96 -13.33
N PRO A 400 -24.12 -13.07 -14.63
CA PRO A 400 -23.65 -14.31 -15.23
C PRO A 400 -22.39 -14.90 -14.58
N LEU A 401 -21.47 -14.05 -14.11
CA LEU A 401 -20.20 -14.48 -13.51
C LEU A 401 -20.43 -15.10 -12.12
N LEU A 402 -21.28 -14.47 -11.31
CA LEU A 402 -21.69 -15.01 -10.02
C LEU A 402 -22.44 -16.33 -10.19
N THR A 403 -23.32 -16.41 -11.19
CA THR A 403 -24.07 -17.63 -11.52
C THR A 403 -23.14 -18.80 -11.85
N ALA A 404 -22.14 -18.58 -12.70
CA ALA A 404 -21.16 -19.61 -13.06
C ALA A 404 -20.28 -20.05 -11.87
N ARG A 405 -19.98 -19.12 -10.95
CA ARG A 405 -19.29 -19.45 -9.69
C ARG A 405 -20.17 -20.29 -8.76
N PHE A 406 -21.44 -19.92 -8.59
CA PHE A 406 -22.38 -20.65 -7.75
C PHE A 406 -22.63 -22.07 -8.25
N ALA A 407 -22.81 -22.27 -9.57
CA ALA A 407 -22.98 -23.60 -10.14
C ALA A 407 -21.77 -24.52 -9.87
N ARG A 408 -20.54 -23.99 -9.94
CA ARG A 408 -19.32 -24.75 -9.59
C ARG A 408 -19.29 -25.14 -8.11
N LEU A 409 -19.68 -24.23 -7.21
CA LEU A 409 -19.74 -24.52 -5.78
C LEU A 409 -20.84 -25.53 -5.46
N GLU A 410 -22.02 -25.39 -6.06
CA GLU A 410 -23.15 -26.33 -5.92
C GLU A 410 -22.73 -27.75 -6.31
N LYS A 411 -22.11 -27.92 -7.49
CA LYS A 411 -21.57 -29.21 -7.94
C LYS A 411 -20.58 -29.80 -6.92
N LYS A 412 -19.70 -28.97 -6.36
CA LYS A 412 -18.73 -29.40 -5.34
C LYS A 412 -19.41 -29.87 -4.06
N PHE A 413 -20.47 -29.20 -3.61
CA PHE A 413 -21.23 -29.60 -2.42
C PHE A 413 -22.05 -30.87 -2.67
N LEU A 414 -22.72 -31.01 -3.81
CA LEU A 414 -23.45 -32.22 -4.19
C LEU A 414 -22.52 -33.45 -4.21
N GLN A 415 -21.34 -33.31 -4.82
CA GLN A 415 -20.32 -34.36 -4.81
C GLN A 415 -19.85 -34.71 -3.40
N ARG A 416 -19.73 -33.71 -2.51
CA ARG A 416 -19.38 -33.94 -1.10
C ARG A 416 -20.48 -34.69 -0.36
N VAL A 417 -21.75 -34.30 -0.52
CA VAL A 417 -22.90 -34.99 0.11
C VAL A 417 -22.94 -36.46 -0.33
N ALA A 418 -22.92 -36.73 -1.64
CA ALA A 418 -22.93 -38.10 -2.16
C ALA A 418 -21.76 -38.94 -1.62
N ARG A 419 -20.57 -38.34 -1.49
CA ARG A 419 -19.39 -39.00 -0.89
C ARG A 419 -19.61 -39.30 0.60
N LEU A 420 -20.16 -38.36 1.37
CA LEU A 420 -20.41 -38.52 2.80
C LEU A 420 -21.48 -39.58 3.06
N GLU A 421 -22.56 -39.62 2.28
CA GLU A 421 -23.59 -40.65 2.34
C GLU A 421 -23.05 -42.05 2.02
N LYS A 422 -22.15 -42.16 1.05
CA LYS A 422 -21.48 -43.44 0.75
C LYS A 422 -20.60 -43.90 1.90
N LYS A 423 -19.94 -42.99 2.62
CA LYS A 423 -19.09 -43.29 3.78
C LYS A 423 -19.89 -43.62 5.05
N SER A 424 -21.10 -43.08 5.20
CA SER A 424 -21.94 -43.32 6.37
C SER A 424 -22.72 -44.64 6.30
N ARG A 425 -22.86 -45.26 5.12
CA ARG A 425 -23.40 -46.60 4.97
C ARG A 425 -22.43 -47.63 5.56
N PRO A 426 -22.82 -48.46 6.54
CA PRO A 426 -21.96 -49.54 7.03
C PRO A 426 -21.64 -50.51 5.87
N SER A 427 -20.40 -51.02 5.82
CA SER A 427 -19.98 -51.97 4.78
C SER A 427 -20.78 -53.28 4.92
N SER A 428 -21.89 -53.41 4.21
CA SER A 428 -22.61 -54.67 4.06
C SER A 428 -21.92 -55.55 3.01
N SER A 429 -20.77 -56.14 3.36
CA SER A 429 -20.26 -57.31 2.64
C SER A 429 -19.27 -58.14 3.46
N ALA A 430 -19.76 -58.74 4.54
CA ALA A 430 -19.29 -60.07 4.93
C ALA A 430 -20.38 -61.07 4.50
N ARG A 431 -20.25 -61.61 3.27
CA ARG A 431 -21.04 -62.79 2.87
C ARG A 431 -20.59 -63.96 3.76
N PRO A 432 -21.49 -64.84 4.24
CA PRO A 432 -21.09 -66.09 4.85
C PRO A 432 -20.27 -66.87 3.83
N ARG A 433 -19.10 -67.39 4.22
CA ARG A 433 -18.38 -68.38 3.41
C ARG A 433 -19.27 -69.62 3.33
N ASP A 434 -19.83 -69.88 2.15
CA ASP A 434 -20.42 -71.17 1.83
C ASP A 434 -19.40 -72.27 2.15
N ALA A 435 -19.82 -73.21 3.00
CA ALA A 435 -19.08 -74.41 3.31
C ALA A 435 -18.88 -75.22 2.02
N ARG A 436 -17.64 -75.33 1.57
CA ARG A 436 -17.26 -76.31 0.54
C ARG A 436 -17.32 -77.71 1.16
N PRO A 437 -17.89 -78.71 0.47
CA PRO A 437 -17.85 -80.09 0.94
C PRO A 437 -16.41 -80.63 0.86
N VAL A 438 -16.05 -81.40 1.88
CA VAL A 438 -14.76 -82.09 2.04
C VAL A 438 -14.58 -83.08 0.89
N ALA A 439 -13.52 -82.91 0.10
CA ALA A 439 -13.04 -83.92 -0.83
C ALA A 439 -11.83 -84.66 -0.21
N ALA A 440 -11.88 -85.98 -0.30
CA ALA A 440 -10.96 -86.95 0.29
C ALA A 440 -9.48 -86.78 -0.14
N PRO A 441 -8.52 -87.24 0.68
CA PRO A 441 -7.09 -87.06 0.43
C PRO A 441 -6.61 -87.94 -0.72
N LYS A 442 -5.90 -87.35 -1.70
CA LYS A 442 -5.08 -88.09 -2.65
C LYS A 442 -3.69 -88.30 -2.05
N ALA A 443 -3.28 -89.56 -1.98
CA ALA A 443 -1.96 -90.01 -1.61
C ALA A 443 -0.88 -89.40 -2.51
N SER A 444 0.17 -88.83 -1.90
CA SER A 444 1.43 -88.50 -2.56
C SER A 444 2.42 -89.65 -2.38
N SER A 445 2.63 -90.41 -3.45
CA SER A 445 3.77 -91.31 -3.60
C SER A 445 5.01 -90.51 -4.02
N GLY A 446 6.02 -90.47 -3.15
CA GLY A 446 7.42 -90.70 -3.48
C GLY A 446 8.27 -89.62 -4.17
N LEU A 447 9.40 -89.30 -3.49
CA LEU A 447 10.78 -89.20 -4.02
C LEU A 447 11.08 -87.94 -4.87
N TRP A 448 12.05 -87.06 -4.58
CA TRP A 448 13.26 -87.04 -3.73
C TRP A 448 13.43 -85.65 -3.09
#